data_AF-A0AAN7NYB9-F1
#
_entry.id   AF-A0AAN7NYB9-F1
#
_cell.length_a   1.000
_cell.length_b   1.000
_cell.length_c   1.000
_cell.angle_alpha   90.00
_cell.angle_beta   90.00
_cell.angle_gamma   90.00
#
_symmetry.space_group_name_H-M   'P 1'
#
loop_
_entity.id
_entity.type
_entity.pdbx_description
1 polymer ?
#
loop_
_entity_poly.entity_id
_entity_poly.type
_entity_poly.pdbx_seq_one_letter_code
_entity_poly.pdbx_strand_id
1 'polypeptide(L)'
;MAIMETIKIPINISISMTTIAITFYTVIELMMFLSDPHYKLPITPRGNFWVNASLSLFINQLLLSAFILQHTILALPSVKSWFSTLKIAVIQRSIYVITTAIALQLVIKYWQTIPEFVLWSINTNVRMYWWSFLLLHILAWTVIYVGTICMDINELLGVKQIYYNIRKLPDPCEYKSRDLKRLYLHMRHPSFLGFLVIFWAVPCMSLDRLLLASVLSAYMYLAWNTDEGDHRYQKMQTERKFYELNYLK
;
A
#
# COMPACT_ATOMS: atom_id res chain seq x y z
N MET A 1 3.80 19.25 33.87
CA MET A 1 2.99 18.95 32.68
C MET A 1 3.52 19.66 31.43
N ALA A 2 3.79 20.97 31.48
CA ALA A 2 4.32 21.75 30.35
C ALA A 2 5.65 21.22 29.76
N ILE A 3 6.65 20.89 30.58
CA ILE A 3 7.97 20.40 30.11
C ILE A 3 7.85 19.10 29.27
N MET A 4 6.92 18.23 29.65
CA MET A 4 6.69 16.96 28.96
C MET A 4 6.02 17.18 27.59
N GLU A 5 5.18 18.21 27.45
CA GLU A 5 4.61 18.58 26.15
C GLU A 5 5.66 19.24 25.23
N THR A 6 6.53 20.09 25.79
CA THR A 6 7.61 20.73 25.04
C THR A 6 8.58 19.73 24.39
N ILE A 7 8.83 18.59 25.05
CA ILE A 7 9.70 17.52 24.51
C ILE A 7 8.97 16.64 23.48
N LYS A 8 7.65 16.44 23.64
CA LYS A 8 6.87 15.57 22.72
C LYS A 8 6.67 16.15 21.33
N ILE A 9 6.52 17.46 21.23
CA ILE A 9 6.31 18.15 19.94
C ILE A 9 7.45 17.89 18.94
N PRO A 10 8.73 18.16 19.25
CA PRO A 10 9.82 17.94 18.30
C PRO A 10 9.99 16.46 17.93
N ILE A 11 9.74 15.54 18.88
CA ILE A 11 9.75 14.09 18.62
C ILE A 11 8.68 13.72 17.59
N ASN A 12 7.44 14.18 17.80
CA ASN A 12 6.33 13.89 16.88
C ASN A 12 6.59 14.47 15.49
N ILE A 13 7.15 15.68 15.39
CA ILE A 13 7.52 16.28 14.11
C ILE A 13 8.61 15.45 13.41
N SER A 14 9.63 15.01 14.14
CA SER A 14 10.69 14.13 13.59
C SER A 14 10.12 12.80 13.07
N ILE A 15 9.20 12.19 13.83
CA ILE A 15 8.48 10.98 13.41
C ILE A 15 7.70 11.24 12.11
N SER A 16 6.96 12.35 12.05
CA SER A 16 6.19 12.74 10.86
C SER A 16 7.07 12.90 9.63
N MET A 17 8.19 13.61 9.75
CA MET A 17 9.16 13.80 8.65
C MET A 17 9.75 12.46 8.20
N THR A 18 10.08 11.59 9.16
CA THR A 18 10.58 10.24 8.88
C THR A 18 9.53 9.42 8.14
N THR A 19 8.25 9.48 8.55
CA THR A 19 7.15 8.77 7.88
C THR A 19 6.98 9.23 6.44
N ILE A 20 7.04 10.53 6.18
CA ILE A 20 6.99 11.07 4.82
C ILE A 20 8.15 10.52 4.00
N ALA A 21 9.39 10.71 4.46
CA ALA A 21 10.59 10.31 3.73
C ALA A 21 10.60 8.82 3.41
N ILE A 22 10.36 7.95 4.41
CA ILE A 22 10.37 6.50 4.20
C ILE A 22 9.24 6.05 3.28
N THR A 23 8.06 6.68 3.35
CA THR A 23 6.94 6.28 2.48
C THR A 23 7.22 6.61 1.04
N PHE A 24 7.69 7.82 0.74
CA PHE A 24 8.05 8.19 -0.63
C PHE A 24 9.16 7.29 -1.17
N TYR A 25 10.19 7.03 -0.37
CA TYR A 25 11.27 6.13 -0.73
C TYR A 25 10.75 4.72 -1.04
N THR A 26 9.99 4.11 -0.13
CA THR A 26 9.44 2.75 -0.31
C THR A 26 8.50 2.66 -1.50
N VAL A 27 7.67 3.69 -1.75
CA VAL A 27 6.74 3.67 -2.89
C VAL A 27 7.49 3.74 -4.21
N ILE A 28 8.58 4.53 -4.29
CA ILE A 28 9.43 4.59 -5.48
C ILE A 28 10.12 3.23 -5.70
N GLU A 29 10.69 2.63 -4.66
CA GLU A 29 11.27 1.28 -4.74
C GLU A 29 10.24 0.23 -5.17
N LEU A 30 9.03 0.28 -4.61
CA LEU A 30 7.94 -0.63 -4.96
C LEU A 30 7.54 -0.46 -6.43
N MET A 31 7.42 0.78 -6.90
CA MET A 31 7.09 1.09 -8.29
C MET A 31 8.12 0.51 -9.25
N MET A 32 9.41 0.71 -8.96
CA MET A 32 10.50 0.12 -9.73
C MET A 32 10.47 -1.40 -9.66
N PHE A 33 10.36 -1.97 -8.46
CA PHE A 33 10.33 -3.42 -8.25
C PHE A 33 9.18 -4.11 -8.99
N LEU A 34 7.97 -3.53 -8.99
CA LEU A 34 6.81 -4.13 -9.65
C LEU A 34 6.75 -3.85 -11.16
N SER A 35 7.33 -2.74 -11.62
CA SER A 35 7.20 -2.29 -13.01
C SER A 35 8.47 -2.45 -13.84
N ASP A 36 9.55 -3.01 -13.28
CA ASP A 36 10.81 -3.22 -14.01
C ASP A 36 10.58 -4.15 -15.22
N PRO A 37 10.70 -3.63 -16.46
CA PRO A 37 10.52 -4.44 -17.66
C PRO A 37 11.74 -5.33 -17.94
N HIS A 38 12.88 -5.03 -17.32
CA HIS A 38 14.11 -5.81 -17.43
C HIS A 38 14.25 -6.76 -16.27
N TYR A 39 13.17 -7.44 -15.86
CA TYR A 39 13.24 -8.49 -14.86
C TYR A 39 14.29 -9.54 -15.26
N LYS A 40 15.54 -9.35 -14.81
CA LYS A 40 16.70 -10.11 -15.29
C LYS A 40 16.66 -11.45 -14.61
N LEU A 41 16.22 -12.45 -15.35
CA LEU A 41 16.38 -13.84 -14.99
C LEU A 41 17.87 -14.17 -15.07
N PRO A 42 18.53 -14.59 -13.96
CA PRO A 42 19.91 -15.06 -14.02
C PRO A 42 20.06 -16.14 -15.11
N ILE A 43 21.06 -15.98 -15.98
CA ILE A 43 21.17 -16.76 -17.23
C ILE A 43 21.64 -18.21 -16.98
N THR A 44 22.06 -18.58 -15.76
CA THR A 44 22.50 -19.95 -15.46
C THR A 44 22.22 -20.34 -14.01
N PRO A 45 21.36 -21.35 -13.75
CA PRO A 45 21.27 -21.97 -12.44
C PRO A 45 22.57 -22.73 -12.15
N ARG A 46 23.26 -22.42 -11.04
CA ARG A 46 24.28 -23.32 -10.48
C ARG A 46 23.59 -24.26 -9.49
N GLY A 47 23.65 -25.57 -9.74
CA GLY A 47 23.10 -26.61 -8.84
C GLY A 47 21.74 -27.16 -9.26
N ASN A 48 21.07 -27.89 -8.35
CA ASN A 48 19.76 -28.49 -8.62
C ASN A 48 18.67 -27.41 -8.61
N PHE A 49 18.14 -27.08 -9.80
CA PHE A 49 17.16 -26.00 -9.97
C PHE A 49 15.88 -26.19 -9.14
N TRP A 50 15.41 -27.44 -8.94
CA TRP A 50 14.22 -27.70 -8.13
C TRP A 50 14.42 -27.29 -6.67
N VAL A 51 15.59 -27.56 -6.11
CA VAL A 51 15.92 -27.21 -4.72
C VAL A 51 16.00 -25.70 -4.56
N ASN A 52 16.69 -25.02 -5.48
CA ASN A 52 16.83 -23.56 -5.44
C ASN A 52 15.49 -22.84 -5.62
N ALA A 53 14.66 -23.29 -6.56
CA ALA A 53 13.34 -22.73 -6.79
C ALA A 53 12.41 -22.95 -5.58
N SER A 54 12.42 -24.15 -5.00
CA SER A 54 11.60 -24.47 -3.80
C SER A 54 11.99 -23.62 -2.60
N LEU A 55 13.30 -23.45 -2.36
CA LEU A 55 13.81 -22.58 -1.29
C LEU A 55 13.42 -21.12 -1.55
N SER A 56 13.56 -20.65 -2.78
CA SER A 56 13.18 -19.28 -3.17
C SER A 56 11.68 -19.02 -2.97
N LEU A 57 10.82 -19.97 -3.35
CA LEU A 57 9.38 -19.89 -3.09
C LEU A 57 9.08 -19.84 -1.60
N PHE A 58 9.74 -20.68 -0.80
CA PHE A 58 9.54 -20.67 0.65
C PHE A 58 9.95 -19.34 1.28
N ILE A 59 11.11 -18.79 0.90
CA ILE A 59 11.59 -17.48 1.36
C ILE A 59 10.61 -16.38 0.94
N ASN A 60 10.20 -16.34 -0.32
CA ASN A 60 9.28 -15.33 -0.83
C ASN A 60 7.90 -15.43 -0.14
N GLN A 61 7.39 -16.64 0.08
CA GLN A 61 6.16 -16.85 0.83
C GLN A 61 6.29 -16.35 2.27
N LEU A 62 7.42 -16.59 2.94
CA LEU A 62 7.68 -16.10 4.29
C LEU A 62 7.76 -14.57 4.33
N LEU A 63 8.43 -13.95 3.36
CA LEU A 63 8.51 -12.49 3.22
C LEU A 63 7.10 -11.88 3.04
N LEU A 64 6.29 -12.43 2.13
CA LEU A 64 4.92 -11.96 1.90
C LEU A 64 4.03 -12.16 3.13
N SER A 65 4.10 -13.34 3.76
CA SER A 65 3.36 -13.63 4.98
C SER A 65 3.75 -12.68 6.10
N ALA A 66 5.03 -12.39 6.29
CA ALA A 66 5.51 -11.44 7.30
C ALA A 66 4.95 -10.03 7.08
N PHE A 67 4.98 -9.55 5.83
CA PHE A 67 4.39 -8.26 5.45
C PHE A 67 2.88 -8.23 5.72
N ILE A 68 2.13 -9.23 5.22
CA ILE A 68 0.67 -9.31 5.37
C ILE A 68 0.27 -9.39 6.84
N LEU A 69 0.94 -10.23 7.62
CA LEU A 69 0.66 -10.38 9.05
C LEU A 69 0.95 -9.09 9.80
N GLN A 70 2.11 -8.47 9.59
CA GLN A 70 2.45 -7.20 10.22
C GLN A 70 1.42 -6.11 9.88
N HIS A 71 1.07 -5.95 8.61
CA HIS A 71 0.12 -4.95 8.14
C HIS A 71 -1.29 -5.16 8.72
N THR A 72 -1.72 -6.42 8.80
CA THR A 72 -3.05 -6.80 9.30
C THR A 72 -3.15 -6.68 10.81
N ILE A 73 -2.14 -7.14 11.55
CA ILE A 73 -2.11 -7.09 13.03
C ILE A 73 -2.20 -5.64 13.50
N LEU A 74 -1.40 -4.72 12.93
CA LEU A 74 -1.44 -3.32 13.35
C LEU A 74 -2.74 -2.60 12.97
N ALA A 75 -3.53 -3.15 12.05
CA ALA A 75 -4.85 -2.64 11.72
C ALA A 75 -5.95 -3.08 12.71
N LEU A 76 -5.69 -4.07 13.56
CA LEU A 76 -6.67 -4.62 14.50
C LEU A 76 -7.13 -3.59 15.54
N PRO A 77 -8.43 -3.57 15.91
CA PRO A 77 -8.94 -2.67 16.95
C PRO A 77 -8.21 -2.82 18.29
N SER A 78 -7.84 -4.05 18.67
CA SER A 78 -7.12 -4.34 19.91
C SER A 78 -5.74 -3.71 19.97
N VAL A 79 -5.05 -3.60 18.83
CA VAL A 79 -3.76 -2.91 18.77
C VAL A 79 -3.98 -1.40 18.91
N LYS A 80 -5.00 -0.85 18.23
CA LYS A 80 -5.34 0.58 18.35
C LYS A 80 -5.71 0.98 19.78
N SER A 81 -6.46 0.15 20.50
CA SER A 81 -6.79 0.41 21.90
C SER A 81 -5.55 0.32 22.80
N TRP A 82 -4.63 -0.61 22.54
CA TRP A 82 -3.35 -0.68 23.25
C TRP A 82 -2.47 0.57 23.06
N PHE A 83 -2.39 1.13 21.85
CA PHE A 83 -1.70 2.42 21.65
C PHE A 83 -2.37 3.57 22.42
N SER A 84 -3.69 3.50 22.60
CA SER A 84 -4.46 4.48 23.38
C SER A 84 -4.17 4.36 24.89
N THR A 85 -4.07 3.14 25.42
CA THR A 85 -3.70 2.94 26.84
C THR A 85 -2.27 3.40 27.14
N LEU A 86 -1.36 3.28 26.17
CA LEU A 86 0.01 3.79 26.24
C LEU A 86 0.13 5.33 26.03
N LYS A 87 -0.98 6.05 25.81
CA LYS A 87 -1.01 7.51 25.55
C LYS A 87 -0.17 7.96 24.35
N ILE A 88 -0.04 7.11 23.33
CA ILE A 88 0.69 7.37 22.08
C ILE A 88 -0.18 7.22 20.82
N ALA A 89 -1.51 7.31 20.99
CA ALA A 89 -2.48 7.22 19.88
C ALA A 89 -2.19 8.20 18.73
N VAL A 90 -1.67 9.40 19.04
CA VAL A 90 -1.34 10.45 18.06
C VAL A 90 -0.34 9.98 16.99
N ILE A 91 0.68 9.22 17.40
CA ILE A 91 1.74 8.74 16.49
C ILE A 91 1.49 7.31 16.00
N GLN A 92 0.40 6.68 16.43
CA GLN A 92 0.05 5.30 16.06
C GLN A 92 0.01 5.12 14.54
N ARG A 93 -0.57 6.08 13.81
CA ARG A 93 -0.65 6.04 12.35
C ARG A 93 0.73 6.12 11.69
N SER A 94 1.61 6.98 12.19
CA SER A 94 2.99 7.08 11.70
C SER A 94 3.80 5.81 11.97
N ILE A 95 3.66 5.21 13.16
CA ILE A 95 4.30 3.93 13.49
C ILE A 95 3.82 2.82 12.55
N TYR A 96 2.50 2.75 12.31
CA TYR A 96 1.91 1.82 11.36
C TYR A 96 2.54 1.95 9.98
N VAL A 97 2.65 3.18 9.46
CA VAL A 97 3.19 3.43 8.11
C VAL A 97 4.69 3.12 8.05
N ILE A 98 5.49 3.58 9.02
CA ILE A 98 6.94 3.32 9.06
C ILE A 98 7.21 1.81 9.10
N THR A 99 6.56 1.07 10.02
CA THR A 99 6.79 -0.37 10.16
C THR A 99 6.31 -1.16 8.94
N THR A 100 5.20 -0.76 8.32
CA THR A 100 4.73 -1.34 7.06
C THR A 100 5.70 -1.05 5.92
N ALA A 101 6.22 0.17 5.84
CA ALA A 101 7.20 0.57 4.83
C ALA A 101 8.50 -0.23 4.96
N ILE A 102 8.98 -0.45 6.19
CA ILE A 102 10.15 -1.31 6.47
C ILE A 102 9.86 -2.76 6.07
N ALA A 103 8.73 -3.33 6.49
CA ALA A 103 8.36 -4.69 6.13
C ALA A 103 8.32 -4.88 4.60
N LEU A 104 7.77 -3.90 3.87
CA LEU A 104 7.73 -3.92 2.43
C LEU A 104 9.13 -3.76 1.78
N GLN A 105 9.99 -2.90 2.33
CA GLN A 105 11.39 -2.81 1.88
C GLN A 105 12.13 -4.13 2.07
N LEU A 106 11.88 -4.87 3.16
CA LEU A 106 12.45 -6.20 3.36
C LEU A 106 11.98 -7.18 2.29
N VAL A 107 10.70 -7.15 1.91
CA VAL A 107 10.19 -7.95 0.78
C VAL A 107 10.95 -7.61 -0.50
N ILE A 108 11.06 -6.33 -0.85
CA ILE A 108 11.72 -5.87 -2.08
C ILE A 108 13.20 -6.27 -2.09
N LYS A 109 13.91 -6.03 -0.98
CA LYS A 109 15.36 -6.24 -0.87
C LYS A 109 15.76 -7.71 -0.86
N TYR A 110 14.98 -8.57 -0.21
CA TYR A 110 15.30 -9.98 -0.05
C TYR A 110 14.52 -10.90 -0.99
N TRP A 111 13.80 -10.32 -1.96
CA TRP A 111 13.06 -11.07 -2.96
C TRP A 111 13.97 -12.01 -3.76
N GLN A 112 13.59 -13.29 -3.85
CA GLN A 112 14.32 -14.30 -4.61
C GLN A 112 13.69 -14.49 -5.99
N THR A 113 14.43 -14.18 -7.04
CA THR A 113 13.97 -14.37 -8.42
C THR A 113 14.07 -15.84 -8.82
N ILE A 114 13.06 -16.40 -9.51
CA ILE A 114 13.06 -17.79 -9.98
C ILE A 114 13.06 -17.81 -11.51
N PRO A 115 14.25 -17.77 -12.16
CA PRO A 115 14.37 -17.71 -13.60
C PRO A 115 14.00 -18.98 -14.36
N GLU A 116 14.01 -20.12 -13.69
CA GLU A 116 13.87 -21.43 -14.34
C GLU A 116 12.44 -21.73 -14.76
N PHE A 117 11.47 -21.10 -14.10
CA PHE A 117 10.04 -21.34 -14.30
C PHE A 117 9.36 -20.05 -14.74
N VAL A 118 9.18 -19.91 -16.05
CA VAL A 118 8.52 -18.76 -16.68
C VAL A 118 7.25 -19.22 -17.38
N LEU A 119 6.12 -18.62 -17.02
CA LEU A 119 4.83 -18.94 -17.63
C LEU A 119 4.69 -18.25 -18.98
N TRP A 120 5.03 -16.95 -19.04
CA TRP A 120 5.12 -16.21 -20.29
C TRP A 120 6.26 -15.21 -20.25
N SER A 121 6.84 -14.96 -21.43
CA SER A 121 7.84 -13.93 -21.65
C SER A 121 7.59 -13.30 -23.01
N ILE A 122 7.26 -12.01 -23.01
CA ILE A 122 7.04 -11.22 -24.22
C ILE A 122 8.32 -10.44 -24.50
N ASN A 123 8.78 -10.51 -25.75
CA ASN A 123 10.00 -9.82 -26.17
C ASN A 123 9.79 -8.29 -26.17
N THR A 124 10.23 -7.63 -25.10
CA THR A 124 10.15 -6.18 -24.92
C THR A 124 11.16 -5.39 -25.76
N ASN A 125 12.06 -6.05 -26.52
CA ASN A 125 12.87 -5.36 -27.54
C ASN A 125 11.98 -4.81 -28.67
N VAL A 126 10.79 -5.38 -28.84
CA VAL A 126 9.76 -4.81 -29.72
C VAL A 126 9.16 -3.58 -29.05
N ARG A 127 9.44 -2.41 -29.64
CA ARG A 127 9.04 -1.09 -29.12
C ARG A 127 7.55 -1.00 -28.77
N MET A 128 6.68 -1.60 -29.59
CA MET A 128 5.22 -1.58 -29.36
C MET A 128 4.82 -2.26 -28.05
N TYR A 129 5.37 -3.45 -27.75
CA TYR A 129 5.05 -4.16 -26.50
C TYR A 129 5.58 -3.39 -25.29
N TRP A 130 6.80 -2.88 -25.36
CA TRP A 130 7.39 -2.07 -24.29
C TRP A 130 6.54 -0.86 -23.93
N TRP A 131 6.14 -0.04 -24.93
CA TRP A 131 5.30 1.12 -24.68
C TRP A 131 3.91 0.75 -24.17
N SER A 132 3.33 -0.36 -24.63
CA SER A 132 2.01 -0.81 -24.18
C SER A 132 2.02 -1.13 -22.68
N PHE A 133 3.00 -1.90 -22.21
CA PHE A 133 3.16 -2.22 -20.78
C PHE A 133 3.48 -0.98 -19.95
N LEU A 134 4.40 -0.13 -20.44
CA LEU A 134 4.75 1.10 -19.74
C LEU A 134 3.55 2.03 -19.56
N LEU A 135 2.78 2.28 -20.62
CA LEU A 135 1.59 3.14 -20.56
C LEU A 135 0.55 2.57 -19.60
N LEU A 136 0.32 1.27 -19.64
CA LEU A 136 -0.63 0.60 -18.77
C LEU A 136 -0.22 0.70 -17.29
N HIS A 137 1.06 0.47 -16.97
CA HIS A 137 1.59 0.65 -15.62
C HIS A 137 1.55 2.12 -15.17
N ILE A 138 1.89 3.08 -16.05
CA ILE A 138 1.79 4.52 -15.74
C ILE A 138 0.35 4.90 -15.40
N LEU A 139 -0.63 4.44 -16.18
CA LEU A 139 -2.04 4.68 -15.91
C LEU A 139 -2.46 4.06 -14.57
N ALA A 140 -2.07 2.81 -14.31
CA ALA A 140 -2.38 2.13 -13.05
C ALA A 140 -1.79 2.86 -11.84
N TRP A 141 -0.50 3.23 -11.88
CA TRP A 141 0.13 4.02 -10.82
C TRP A 141 -0.52 5.38 -10.66
N THR A 142 -0.88 6.06 -11.76
CA THR A 142 -1.59 7.34 -11.71
C THR A 142 -2.92 7.21 -10.96
N VAL A 143 -3.71 6.18 -11.26
CA VAL A 143 -4.97 5.90 -10.54
C VAL A 143 -4.72 5.65 -9.05
N ILE A 144 -3.67 4.90 -8.70
CA ILE A 144 -3.28 4.67 -7.30
C ILE A 144 -2.93 5.99 -6.60
N TYR A 145 -2.09 6.83 -7.21
CA TYR A 145 -1.69 8.12 -6.63
C TYR A 145 -2.84 9.11 -6.51
N VAL A 146 -3.71 9.21 -7.53
CA VAL A 146 -4.93 10.02 -7.44
C VAL A 146 -5.82 9.50 -6.31
N GLY A 147 -5.98 8.18 -6.19
CA GLY A 147 -6.73 7.57 -5.10
C GLY A 147 -6.16 7.89 -3.72
N THR A 148 -4.84 7.86 -3.54
CA THR A 148 -4.21 8.21 -2.24
C THR A 148 -4.36 9.68 -1.90
N ILE A 149 -4.30 10.58 -2.89
CA ILE A 149 -4.57 12.01 -2.70
C ILE A 149 -6.05 12.21 -2.30
N CYS A 150 -6.99 11.57 -2.99
CA CYS A 150 -8.42 11.62 -2.67
C CYS A 150 -8.74 11.10 -1.26
N MET A 151 -7.97 10.15 -0.75
CA MET A 151 -8.11 9.58 0.60
C MET A 151 -7.45 10.43 1.71
N ASP A 152 -6.98 11.64 1.39
CA ASP A 152 -6.18 12.53 2.25
C ASP A 152 -4.85 11.91 2.66
N ILE A 153 -3.82 12.13 1.82
CA ILE A 153 -2.46 11.61 2.04
C ILE A 153 -1.87 12.03 3.40
N ASN A 154 -2.20 13.21 3.91
CA ASN A 154 -1.66 13.69 5.19
C ASN A 154 -2.23 12.90 6.36
N GLU A 155 -3.51 12.55 6.29
CA GLU A 155 -4.14 11.66 7.27
C GLU A 155 -3.67 10.21 7.11
N LEU A 156 -3.44 9.78 5.87
CA LEU A 156 -2.95 8.44 5.57
C LEU A 156 -1.55 8.21 6.15
N LEU A 157 -0.68 9.21 6.11
CA LEU A 157 0.68 9.20 6.65
C LEU A 157 0.76 9.44 8.18
N GLY A 158 -0.31 9.89 8.84
CA GLY A 158 -0.26 10.24 10.27
C GLY A 158 0.13 11.69 10.57
N VAL A 159 0.48 12.47 9.54
CA VAL A 159 0.92 13.88 9.65
C VAL A 159 -0.21 14.74 10.21
N LYS A 160 -1.44 14.52 9.72
CA LYS A 160 -2.62 15.28 10.13
C LYS A 160 -2.95 15.06 11.61
N GLN A 161 -2.82 13.83 12.10
CA GLN A 161 -3.06 13.46 13.49
C GLN A 161 -2.09 14.20 14.42
N ILE A 162 -0.81 14.26 14.03
CA ILE A 162 0.22 15.01 14.76
C ILE A 162 -0.06 16.52 14.73
N TYR A 163 -0.40 17.07 13.56
CA TYR A 163 -0.74 18.49 13.41
C TYR A 163 -1.94 18.89 14.27
N TYR A 164 -3.02 18.12 14.24
CA TYR A 164 -4.24 18.39 15.01
C TYR A 164 -3.96 18.32 16.52
N ASN A 165 -3.17 17.35 16.96
CA ASN A 165 -2.76 17.26 18.36
C ASN A 165 -1.95 18.48 18.81
N ILE A 166 -1.00 18.98 18.00
CA ILE A 166 -0.24 20.20 18.31
C ILE A 166 -1.17 21.42 18.40
N ARG A 167 -2.19 21.48 17.54
CA ARG A 167 -3.20 22.56 17.52
C ARG A 167 -4.31 22.38 18.56
N LYS A 168 -4.28 21.33 19.37
CA LYS A 168 -5.33 20.97 20.34
C LYS A 168 -6.71 20.82 19.69
N LEU A 169 -6.72 20.32 18.45
CA LEU A 169 -7.93 19.95 17.72
C LEU A 169 -8.26 18.47 17.99
N PRO A 170 -9.56 18.09 17.93
CA PRO A 170 -10.01 16.69 17.94
C PRO A 170 -9.34 15.83 16.85
N ASP A 171 -9.34 14.50 16.99
CA ASP A 171 -8.72 13.62 15.99
C ASP A 171 -9.36 13.83 14.60
N PRO A 172 -8.59 13.86 13.49
CA PRO A 172 -9.12 14.06 12.14
C PRO A 172 -10.25 13.09 11.77
N CYS A 173 -10.21 11.87 12.30
CA CYS A 173 -11.24 10.87 12.06
C CYS A 173 -12.58 11.27 12.71
N GLU A 174 -12.60 12.01 13.83
CA GLU A 174 -13.84 12.43 14.48
C GLU A 174 -14.72 13.30 13.57
N TYR A 175 -14.10 14.10 12.70
CA TYR A 175 -14.79 14.95 11.71
C TYR A 175 -15.42 14.17 10.54
N LYS A 176 -15.08 12.89 10.36
CA LYS A 176 -15.63 12.07 9.27
C LYS A 176 -17.01 11.56 9.63
N SER A 177 -17.93 11.61 8.65
CA SER A 177 -19.26 11.01 8.77
C SER A 177 -19.17 9.51 9.09
N ARG A 178 -20.20 8.99 9.76
CA ARG A 178 -20.31 7.57 10.09
C ARG A 178 -20.23 6.68 8.85
N ASP A 179 -20.89 7.09 7.76
CA ASP A 179 -20.93 6.31 6.52
C ASP A 179 -19.57 6.31 5.80
N LEU A 180 -18.82 7.41 5.84
CA LEU A 180 -17.45 7.44 5.31
C LEU A 180 -16.52 6.51 6.10
N LYS A 181 -16.63 6.49 7.43
CA LYS A 181 -15.87 5.57 8.29
C LYS A 181 -16.20 4.12 7.97
N ARG A 182 -17.48 3.80 7.79
CA ARG A 182 -17.95 2.45 7.39
C ARG A 182 -17.36 2.05 6.04
N LEU A 183 -17.47 2.92 5.04
CA LEU A 183 -16.92 2.69 3.71
C LEU A 183 -15.42 2.35 3.78
N TYR A 184 -14.64 3.09 4.57
CA TYR A 184 -13.20 2.84 4.71
C TYR A 184 -12.87 1.54 5.45
N LEU A 185 -13.77 1.04 6.31
CA LEU A 185 -13.61 -0.25 6.98
C LEU A 185 -13.88 -1.42 6.02
N HIS A 186 -14.83 -1.26 5.11
CA HIS A 186 -15.22 -2.27 4.12
C HIS A 186 -14.34 -2.25 2.86
N MET A 187 -13.79 -1.08 2.51
CA MET A 187 -12.89 -0.88 1.37
C MET A 187 -11.47 -0.59 1.85
N ARG A 188 -10.80 -1.60 2.43
CA ARG A 188 -9.47 -1.39 3.03
C ARG A 188 -8.39 -1.03 2.01
N HIS A 189 -8.54 -1.47 0.76
CA HIS A 189 -7.58 -1.23 -0.32
C HIS A 189 -8.27 -0.59 -1.53
N PRO A 190 -8.55 0.72 -1.51
CA PRO A 190 -9.18 1.43 -2.63
C PRO A 190 -8.35 1.34 -3.93
N SER A 191 -7.03 1.14 -3.81
CA SER A 191 -6.08 0.98 -4.91
C SER A 191 -6.05 -0.44 -5.51
N PHE A 192 -6.94 -1.35 -5.09
CA PHE A 192 -6.92 -2.76 -5.48
C PHE A 192 -6.89 -2.98 -7.00
N LEU A 193 -7.76 -2.30 -7.74
CA LEU A 193 -7.81 -2.44 -9.20
C LEU A 193 -6.51 -2.02 -9.88
N GLY A 194 -5.88 -0.92 -9.42
CA GLY A 194 -4.60 -0.48 -9.97
C GLY A 194 -3.48 -1.49 -9.71
N PHE A 195 -3.44 -2.06 -8.50
CA PHE A 195 -2.46 -3.08 -8.15
C PHE A 195 -2.67 -4.40 -8.90
N LEU A 196 -3.92 -4.83 -9.14
CA LEU A 196 -4.20 -5.99 -9.99
C LEU A 196 -3.60 -5.81 -11.39
N VAL A 197 -3.77 -4.63 -12.00
CA VAL A 197 -3.18 -4.33 -13.30
C VAL A 197 -1.66 -4.45 -13.25
N ILE A 198 -1.01 -3.83 -12.26
CA ILE A 198 0.46 -3.86 -12.10
C ILE A 198 1.00 -5.28 -11.85
N PHE A 199 0.30 -6.10 -11.07
CA PHE A 199 0.75 -7.43 -10.71
C PHE A 199 0.68 -8.41 -11.89
N TRP A 200 -0.38 -8.30 -12.70
CA TRP A 200 -0.69 -9.29 -13.73
C TRP A 200 -0.25 -8.87 -15.12
N ALA A 201 -0.23 -7.57 -15.43
CA ALA A 201 0.10 -7.07 -16.76
C ALA A 201 1.60 -6.81 -16.93
N VAL A 202 2.42 -7.82 -16.62
CA VAL A 202 3.88 -7.76 -16.75
C VAL A 202 4.36 -8.47 -18.02
N PRO A 203 5.45 -8.01 -18.66
CA PRO A 203 5.99 -8.64 -19.87
C PRO A 203 6.56 -10.04 -19.62
N CYS A 204 7.04 -10.32 -18.41
CA CYS A 204 7.58 -11.60 -18.01
C CYS A 204 6.96 -12.04 -16.68
N MET A 205 6.29 -13.19 -16.67
CA MET A 205 5.72 -13.79 -15.46
C MET A 205 6.47 -15.06 -15.11
N SER A 206 7.45 -14.91 -14.21
CA SER A 206 8.10 -16.02 -13.54
C SER A 206 7.24 -16.57 -12.40
N LEU A 207 7.62 -17.74 -11.88
CA LEU A 207 6.92 -18.39 -10.78
C LEU A 207 6.90 -17.54 -9.49
N ASP A 208 7.97 -16.81 -9.19
CA ASP A 208 7.99 -15.90 -8.05
C ASP A 208 7.04 -14.70 -8.25
N ARG A 209 6.99 -14.12 -9.46
CA ARG A 209 6.06 -13.02 -9.78
C ARG A 209 4.61 -13.49 -9.70
N LEU A 210 4.33 -14.72 -10.14
CA LEU A 210 3.02 -15.33 -10.01
C LEU A 210 2.65 -15.54 -8.53
N LEU A 211 3.57 -15.98 -7.69
CA LEU A 211 3.36 -16.08 -6.25
C LEU A 211 3.02 -14.71 -5.65
N LEU A 212 3.80 -13.68 -5.97
CA LEU A 212 3.53 -12.32 -5.54
C LEU A 212 2.14 -11.83 -5.98
N ALA A 213 1.84 -11.97 -7.27
CA ALA A 213 0.60 -11.51 -7.87
C ALA A 213 -0.60 -12.21 -7.22
N SER A 214 -0.55 -13.54 -7.10
CA SER A 214 -1.64 -14.34 -6.52
C SER A 214 -1.86 -14.05 -5.03
N VAL A 215 -0.80 -14.05 -4.22
CA VAL A 215 -0.90 -13.84 -2.77
C VAL A 215 -1.39 -12.43 -2.45
N LEU A 216 -0.82 -11.39 -3.08
CA LEU A 216 -1.26 -10.01 -2.83
C LEU A 216 -2.66 -9.75 -3.40
N SER A 217 -3.01 -10.32 -4.56
CA SER A 217 -4.37 -10.20 -5.11
C SER A 217 -5.40 -10.83 -4.16
N ALA A 218 -5.14 -12.05 -3.70
CA ALA A 218 -6.01 -12.76 -2.77
C ALA A 218 -6.14 -12.00 -1.45
N TYR A 219 -5.03 -11.50 -0.90
CA TYR A 219 -5.03 -10.69 0.31
C TYR A 219 -5.93 -9.45 0.19
N MET A 220 -5.72 -8.66 -0.87
CA MET A 220 -6.47 -7.42 -1.08
C MET A 220 -7.95 -7.69 -1.37
N TYR A 221 -8.26 -8.75 -2.12
CA TYR A 221 -9.64 -9.18 -2.40
C TYR A 221 -10.37 -9.60 -1.13
N LEU A 222 -9.76 -10.42 -0.28
CA LEU A 222 -10.37 -10.85 0.99
C LEU A 222 -10.60 -9.69 1.98
N ALA A 223 -9.83 -8.61 1.84
CA ALA A 223 -10.00 -7.39 2.62
C ALA A 223 -11.03 -6.41 2.01
N TRP A 224 -11.61 -6.73 0.85
CA TRP A 224 -12.66 -5.97 0.18
C TRP A 224 -14.03 -6.57 0.49
N ASN A 225 -14.87 -5.85 1.24
CA ASN A 225 -16.17 -6.33 1.70
C ASN A 225 -17.25 -5.24 1.66
N THR A 226 -17.31 -4.49 0.55
CA THR A 226 -18.30 -3.41 0.37
C THR A 226 -19.71 -3.97 0.18
N ASP A 227 -20.69 -3.35 0.84
CA ASP A 227 -22.10 -3.74 0.78
C ASP A 227 -22.99 -2.70 0.07
N GLU A 228 -24.30 -2.98 0.02
CA GLU A 228 -25.28 -2.08 -0.62
C GLU A 228 -25.35 -0.71 0.08
N GLY A 229 -25.08 -0.64 1.38
CA GLY A 229 -25.02 0.61 2.13
C GLY A 229 -23.87 1.50 1.68
N ASP A 230 -22.70 0.90 1.46
CA ASP A 230 -21.53 1.60 0.92
C ASP A 230 -21.79 2.13 -0.49
N HIS A 231 -22.45 1.33 -1.33
CA HIS A 231 -22.84 1.74 -2.69
C HIS A 231 -23.82 2.91 -2.66
N ARG A 232 -24.86 2.86 -1.81
CA ARG A 232 -25.81 3.97 -1.64
C ARG A 232 -25.12 5.24 -1.15
N TYR A 233 -24.17 5.13 -0.23
CA TYR A 233 -23.38 6.27 0.24
C TYR A 233 -22.60 6.92 -0.90
N GLN A 234 -21.87 6.13 -1.71
CA GLN A 234 -21.12 6.64 -2.86
C GLN A 234 -22.01 7.30 -3.91
N LYS A 235 -23.16 6.69 -4.21
CA LYS A 235 -24.17 7.28 -5.10
C LYS A 235 -24.63 8.64 -4.60
N MET A 236 -25.00 8.75 -3.33
CA MET A 236 -25.41 10.02 -2.71
C MET A 236 -24.31 11.09 -2.77
N GLN A 237 -23.05 10.74 -2.50
CA GLN A 237 -21.94 11.70 -2.60
C GLN A 237 -21.72 12.18 -4.05
N THR A 238 -21.90 11.29 -5.01
CA THR A 238 -21.75 11.59 -6.45
C THR A 238 -22.86 12.53 -6.92
N GLU A 239 -24.12 12.23 -6.59
CA GLU A 239 -25.28 13.07 -6.91
C GLU A 239 -25.15 14.45 -6.26
N ARG A 240 -24.74 14.51 -4.99
CA ARG A 240 -24.48 15.77 -4.28
C ARG A 240 -23.42 16.60 -5.00
N LYS A 241 -22.25 16.02 -5.34
CA LYS A 241 -21.20 16.74 -6.06
C LYS A 241 -21.64 17.20 -7.45
N PHE A 242 -22.38 16.37 -8.17
CA PHE A 242 -22.94 16.72 -9.47
C PHE A 242 -23.90 17.92 -9.34
N TYR A 243 -24.74 17.94 -8.30
CA TYR A 243 -25.62 19.06 -8.03
C TYR A 243 -24.84 20.34 -7.70
N GLU A 244 -23.86 20.25 -6.79
CA GLU A 244 -22.98 21.38 -6.41
C GLU A 244 -22.27 21.98 -7.63
N LEU A 245 -21.75 21.15 -8.55
CA LEU A 245 -21.03 21.61 -9.74
C LEU A 245 -21.91 22.30 -10.79
N ASN A 246 -23.18 21.91 -10.90
CA ASN A 246 -24.09 22.38 -11.95
C ASN A 246 -25.02 23.51 -11.50
N TYR A 247 -25.35 23.59 -10.21
CA TYR A 247 -26.43 24.46 -9.72
C TYR A 247 -26.00 25.41 -8.60
N LEU A 248 -24.82 25.23 -7.99
CA LEU A 248 -24.33 26.09 -6.90
C LEU A 248 -23.09 26.91 -7.32
N LYS A 249 -22.81 27.00 -8.62
CA LYS A 249 -21.80 27.92 -9.18
C LYS A 249 -22.41 29.29 -9.48
#